data_AF-A0A956EF06-F1
#
_entry.id   AF-A0A956EF06-F1
#
_cell.length_a   1.000
_cell.length_b   1.000
_cell.length_c   1.000
_cell.angle_alpha   90.00
_cell.angle_beta   90.00
_cell.angle_gamma   90.00
#
_symmetry.space_group_name_H-M   'P 1'
#
loop_
_entity.id
_entity.type
_entity.pdbx_description
1 polymer ?
#
loop_
_entity_poly.entity_id
_entity_poly.type
_entity_poly.pdbx_seq_one_letter_code
_entity_poly.pdbx_strand_id
1 'polypeptide(L)'
;MVWQLPRTQRLTRRLGSTLALTLVACLLTACEKDPPPAPAKPAPSDAPSGPCANGKSDDPPNSEFKPAQNAFHEKEYSRSKQLLADLAKRYPSSASVRVWQGDAALFDSKTPLTEAADQGLVFYQQALALQEKGCRLPDYERYYLRMGFGYAYLRKKDGKRALVHLKAAEEEFKNSSGLYYNIARAYCREDNVDQCVAYFEKTLVNAKALKKPDFLRSHYSLASWVSRSRTQSEFVKLRRDKRYRELLAKYKGD
;
A
#
# COMPACT_ATOMS: atom_id res chain seq x y z
N MET A 1 -4.53 47.00 -9.81
CA MET A 1 -5.67 46.65 -8.93
C MET A 1 -5.10 46.22 -7.59
N VAL A 2 -5.20 47.12 -6.62
CA VAL A 2 -4.63 46.98 -5.27
C VAL A 2 -5.72 46.46 -4.35
N TRP A 3 -5.52 45.31 -3.73
CA TRP A 3 -6.43 44.78 -2.71
C TRP A 3 -5.91 45.14 -1.31
N GLN A 4 -6.66 45.99 -0.62
CA GLN A 4 -6.46 46.35 0.79
C GLN A 4 -7.09 45.28 1.71
N LEU A 5 -6.38 44.94 2.79
CA LEU A 5 -6.87 44.14 3.93
C LEU A 5 -7.57 45.06 4.95
N PRO A 6 -8.67 44.63 5.61
CA PRO A 6 -9.24 45.38 6.72
C PRO A 6 -8.57 45.06 8.07
N ARG A 7 -8.39 46.13 8.83
CA ARG A 7 -7.80 46.22 10.18
C ARG A 7 -8.72 45.66 11.27
N THR A 8 -8.03 45.21 12.31
CA THR A 8 -8.49 44.86 13.66
C THR A 8 -9.23 46.00 14.37
N GLN A 9 -10.23 45.65 15.20
CA GLN A 9 -10.66 46.50 16.31
C GLN A 9 -10.78 45.65 17.59
N ARG A 10 -9.98 46.02 18.59
CA ARG A 10 -10.18 45.70 20.00
C ARG A 10 -10.99 46.84 20.62
N LEU A 11 -12.00 46.52 21.41
CA LEU A 11 -12.57 47.44 22.39
C LEU A 11 -12.58 46.80 23.78
N THR A 12 -11.70 47.34 24.61
CA THR A 12 -11.76 47.54 26.07
C THR A 12 -13.08 48.20 26.51
N ARG A 13 -13.60 48.20 27.75
CA ARG A 13 -13.33 47.64 29.09
C ARG A 13 -14.38 48.30 30.02
N ARG A 14 -14.54 47.78 31.26
CA ARG A 14 -15.13 48.40 32.49
C ARG A 14 -16.65 48.29 32.70
N LEU A 15 -17.20 48.26 33.91
CA LEU A 15 -16.87 47.84 35.30
C LEU A 15 -18.07 48.29 36.17
N GLY A 16 -18.40 47.55 37.23
CA GLY A 16 -19.17 48.04 38.40
C GLY A 16 -20.60 47.48 38.52
N SER A 17 -20.88 46.58 39.49
CA SER A 17 -21.36 46.87 40.88
C SER A 17 -22.90 46.76 40.93
N THR A 18 -23.61 46.11 41.86
CA THR A 18 -23.35 45.61 43.22
C THR A 18 -24.57 44.80 43.72
N LEU A 19 -24.32 43.86 44.65
CA LEU A 19 -25.18 43.32 45.73
C LEU A 19 -26.54 42.63 45.45
N ALA A 20 -26.67 41.38 45.90
CA ALA A 20 -27.38 41.06 47.16
C ALA A 20 -27.13 39.59 47.59
N LEU A 21 -26.76 39.41 48.86
CA LEU A 21 -26.64 38.13 49.56
C LEU A 21 -28.01 37.52 49.85
N THR A 22 -28.12 36.19 49.75
CA THR A 22 -28.86 35.38 50.74
C THR A 22 -28.19 34.02 50.88
N LEU A 23 -27.74 33.74 52.10
CA LEU A 23 -27.21 32.47 52.59
C LEU A 23 -28.32 31.43 52.70
N VAL A 24 -28.06 30.20 52.24
CA VAL A 24 -28.67 28.98 52.79
C VAL A 24 -27.54 27.99 53.01
N ALA A 25 -27.20 27.78 54.28
CA ALA A 25 -26.28 26.76 54.74
C ALA A 25 -27.02 25.41 54.82
N CYS A 26 -26.62 24.45 53.99
CA CYS A 26 -26.95 23.04 54.19
C CYS A 26 -25.66 22.28 54.50
N LEU A 27 -25.59 21.79 55.74
CA LEU A 27 -24.59 20.87 56.24
C LEU A 27 -24.72 19.54 55.50
N LEU A 28 -23.69 19.15 54.73
CA LEU A 28 -23.44 17.75 54.42
C LEU A 28 -21.95 17.48 54.55
N THR A 29 -21.66 16.56 55.46
CA THR A 29 -20.39 15.96 55.81
C THR A 29 -19.61 15.52 54.58
N ALA A 30 -18.42 16.11 54.39
CA ALA A 30 -17.45 15.66 53.41
C ALA A 30 -16.77 14.37 53.91
N CYS A 31 -17.12 13.23 53.29
CA CYS A 31 -16.20 12.09 53.21
C CYS A 31 -15.40 12.27 51.93
N GLU A 32 -14.13 12.67 52.03
CA GLU A 32 -13.17 12.54 50.95
C GLU A 32 -13.02 11.05 50.63
N LYS A 33 -13.61 10.62 49.52
CA LYS A 33 -13.27 9.35 48.86
C LYS A 33 -12.04 9.63 48.01
N ASP A 34 -10.93 8.96 48.32
CA ASP A 34 -9.77 8.95 47.44
C ASP A 34 -10.20 8.61 46.00
N PRO A 35 -9.67 9.30 44.98
CA PRO A 35 -9.93 8.94 43.60
C PRO A 35 -9.46 7.50 43.38
N PRO A 36 -10.25 6.67 42.66
CA PRO A 36 -9.89 5.29 42.41
C PRO A 36 -8.51 5.24 41.73
N PRO A 37 -7.65 4.27 42.09
CA PRO A 37 -6.33 4.15 41.50
C PRO A 37 -6.47 4.06 39.98
N ALA A 38 -5.61 4.80 39.28
CA ALA A 38 -5.56 4.78 37.83
C ALA A 38 -5.52 3.32 37.34
N PRO A 39 -6.30 2.94 36.32
CA PRO A 39 -6.31 1.58 35.81
C PRO A 39 -4.87 1.17 35.50
N ALA A 40 -4.46 0.03 36.07
CA ALA A 40 -3.13 -0.52 35.84
C ALA A 40 -2.89 -0.56 34.33
N LYS A 41 -1.75 -0.02 33.89
CA LYS A 41 -1.31 -0.19 32.50
C LYS A 41 -1.39 -1.69 32.19
N PRO A 42 -2.02 -2.10 31.08
CA PRO A 42 -2.03 -3.50 30.69
C PRO A 42 -0.58 -3.99 30.71
N ALA A 43 -0.34 -5.13 31.35
CA ALA A 43 0.90 -5.86 31.18
C ALA A 43 1.18 -6.00 29.67
N PRO A 44 2.45 -6.05 29.22
CA PRO A 44 2.73 -6.35 27.83
C PRO A 44 1.99 -7.63 27.50
N SER A 45 0.97 -7.51 26.65
CA SER A 45 0.22 -8.65 26.12
C SER A 45 1.25 -9.64 25.62
N ASP A 46 1.23 -10.86 26.14
CA ASP A 46 1.99 -11.98 25.59
C ASP A 46 1.82 -11.94 24.07
N ALA A 47 2.90 -11.60 23.37
CA ALA A 47 2.89 -11.59 21.93
C ALA A 47 2.50 -13.01 21.50
N PRO A 48 1.56 -13.19 20.55
CA PRO A 48 1.24 -14.52 20.09
C PRO A 48 2.55 -15.20 19.70
N SER A 49 2.81 -16.37 20.28
CA SER A 49 3.97 -17.23 20.02
C SER A 49 3.85 -17.84 18.62
N GLY A 50 3.71 -16.98 17.61
CA GLY A 50 3.70 -17.36 16.21
C GLY A 50 5.07 -17.87 15.80
N PRO A 51 5.19 -18.44 14.60
CA PRO A 51 6.42 -19.03 14.09
C PRO A 51 7.57 -18.02 13.89
N CYS A 52 7.31 -16.74 14.17
CA CYS A 52 8.24 -15.62 14.09
C CYS A 52 8.45 -14.99 15.47
N ALA A 53 9.57 -15.34 16.12
CA ALA A 53 9.86 -15.03 17.53
C ALA A 53 9.74 -13.54 17.92
N ASN A 54 9.96 -12.62 16.96
CA ASN A 54 9.96 -11.18 17.22
C ASN A 54 8.80 -10.44 16.51
N GLY A 55 7.76 -11.15 16.08
CA GLY A 55 6.65 -10.57 15.31
C GLY A 55 7.08 -9.97 13.97
N LYS A 56 8.20 -10.46 13.41
CA LYS A 56 8.78 -10.06 12.12
C LYS A 56 9.14 -11.31 11.34
N SER A 57 9.09 -11.23 10.01
CA SER A 57 9.57 -12.29 9.12
C SER A 57 10.97 -12.77 9.54
N ASP A 58 11.15 -14.08 9.64
CA ASP A 58 12.43 -14.70 9.98
C ASP A 58 13.28 -14.84 8.72
N ASP A 59 13.88 -13.73 8.29
CA ASP A 59 14.55 -13.65 7.00
C ASP A 59 16.00 -14.13 7.04
N PRO A 60 16.48 -14.76 5.96
CA PRO A 60 17.88 -15.13 5.84
C PRO A 60 18.79 -13.91 6.01
N PRO A 61 20.01 -14.08 6.55
CA PRO A 61 21.00 -13.02 6.55
C PRO A 61 21.28 -12.55 5.12
N ASN A 62 21.60 -11.26 4.96
CA ASN A 62 21.76 -10.65 3.65
C ASN A 62 22.78 -11.38 2.75
N SER A 63 23.86 -11.92 3.33
CA SER A 63 24.86 -12.72 2.61
C SER A 63 24.27 -13.95 1.90
N GLU A 64 23.20 -14.54 2.45
CA GLU A 64 22.52 -15.71 1.89
C GLU A 64 21.36 -15.34 0.98
N PHE A 65 20.65 -14.25 1.28
CA PHE A 65 19.49 -13.82 0.49
C PHE A 65 19.90 -13.11 -0.80
N LYS A 66 20.97 -12.30 -0.75
CA LYS A 66 21.40 -11.46 -1.85
C LYS A 66 21.66 -12.20 -3.17
N PRO A 67 22.27 -13.40 -3.19
CA PRO A 67 22.43 -14.18 -4.42
C PRO A 67 21.11 -14.48 -5.15
N ALA A 68 20.05 -14.83 -4.41
CA ALA A 68 18.74 -15.10 -4.98
C ALA A 68 18.09 -13.84 -5.58
N GLN A 69 18.23 -12.71 -4.89
CA GLN A 69 17.73 -11.40 -5.35
C GLN A 69 18.50 -10.90 -6.57
N ASN A 70 19.82 -11.06 -6.60
CA ASN A 70 20.65 -10.71 -7.75
C ASN A 70 20.27 -11.55 -8.97
N ALA A 71 20.15 -12.87 -8.81
CA ALA A 71 19.70 -13.75 -9.88
C ALA A 71 18.32 -13.33 -10.42
N PHE A 72 17.39 -12.90 -9.55
CA PHE A 72 16.10 -12.34 -9.99
C PHE A 72 16.27 -11.06 -10.81
N HIS A 73 17.07 -10.10 -10.34
CA HIS A 73 17.29 -8.83 -11.04
C HIS A 73 18.03 -9.01 -12.38
N GLU A 74 18.91 -10.00 -12.47
CA GLU A 74 19.61 -10.44 -13.68
C GLU A 74 18.71 -11.28 -14.60
N LYS A 75 17.46 -11.51 -14.21
CA LYS A 75 16.45 -12.31 -14.94
C LYS A 75 16.83 -13.80 -15.08
N GLU A 76 17.72 -14.29 -14.24
CA GLU A 76 18.04 -15.70 -14.07
C GLU A 76 16.98 -16.40 -13.19
N TYR A 77 15.71 -16.32 -13.58
CA TYR A 77 14.59 -16.76 -12.74
C TYR A 77 14.67 -18.23 -12.33
N SER A 78 15.20 -19.11 -13.19
CA SER A 78 15.42 -20.52 -12.84
C SER A 78 16.40 -20.68 -11.67
N ARG A 79 17.52 -19.94 -11.68
CA ARG A 79 18.51 -19.94 -10.59
C ARG A 79 17.95 -19.28 -9.33
N SER A 80 17.26 -18.15 -9.48
CA SER A 80 16.59 -17.48 -8.36
C SER A 80 15.60 -18.41 -7.65
N LYS A 81 14.75 -19.12 -8.41
CA LYS A 81 13.79 -20.10 -7.86
C LYS A 81 14.48 -21.22 -7.08
N GLN A 82 15.60 -21.76 -7.59
CA GLN A 82 16.37 -22.80 -6.90
C GLN A 82 16.92 -22.29 -5.56
N LEU A 83 17.61 -21.15 -5.58
CA LEU A 83 18.18 -20.54 -4.37
C LEU A 83 17.09 -20.23 -3.34
N LEU A 84 15.96 -19.69 -3.78
CA LEU A 84 14.82 -19.37 -2.91
C LEU A 84 14.15 -20.62 -2.34
N ALA A 85 14.08 -21.72 -3.09
CA ALA A 85 13.57 -22.99 -2.59
C ALA A 85 14.46 -23.55 -1.48
N ASP A 86 15.78 -23.42 -1.58
CA ASP A 86 16.70 -23.85 -0.54
C ASP A 86 16.69 -22.92 0.69
N LEU A 87 16.52 -21.61 0.48
CA LEU A 87 16.27 -20.67 1.57
C LEU A 87 14.95 -21.00 2.29
N ALA A 88 13.89 -21.32 1.55
CA ALA A 88 12.58 -21.61 2.13
C ALA A 88 12.57 -22.84 3.06
N LYS A 89 13.48 -23.81 2.84
CA LYS A 89 13.69 -24.97 3.72
C LYS A 89 14.37 -24.59 5.03
N ARG A 90 15.36 -23.70 4.96
CA ARG A 90 16.16 -23.26 6.13
C ARG A 90 15.46 -22.17 6.95
N TYR A 91 14.64 -21.37 6.28
CA TYR A 91 13.88 -20.26 6.86
C TYR A 91 12.38 -20.46 6.55
N PRO A 92 11.72 -21.45 7.18
CA PRO A 92 10.32 -21.78 6.91
C PRO A 92 9.36 -20.64 7.30
N SER A 93 9.77 -19.79 8.23
CA SER A 93 9.01 -18.63 8.72
C SER A 93 9.34 -17.31 7.99
N SER A 94 10.16 -17.35 6.93
CA SER A 94 10.43 -16.17 6.11
C SER A 94 9.28 -15.91 5.15
N ALA A 95 8.42 -14.95 5.50
CA ALA A 95 7.41 -14.42 4.60
C ALA A 95 8.08 -13.73 3.39
N SER A 96 9.22 -13.09 3.60
CA SER A 96 9.97 -12.39 2.55
C SER A 96 10.45 -13.35 1.48
N VAL A 97 11.04 -14.49 1.86
CA VAL A 97 11.40 -15.56 0.91
C VAL A 97 10.18 -16.02 0.11
N ARG A 98 9.00 -16.13 0.72
CA ARG A 98 7.76 -16.48 -0.01
C ARG A 98 7.36 -15.40 -1.02
N VAL A 99 7.47 -14.11 -0.68
CA VAL A 99 7.24 -13.02 -1.65
C VAL A 99 8.19 -13.15 -2.85
N TRP A 100 9.48 -13.36 -2.60
CA TRP A 100 10.47 -13.51 -3.67
C TRP A 100 10.29 -14.78 -4.50
N GLN A 101 9.84 -15.89 -3.90
CA GLN A 101 9.45 -17.10 -4.66
C GLN A 101 8.28 -16.81 -5.59
N GLY A 102 7.29 -16.07 -5.09
CA GLY A 102 6.13 -15.63 -5.86
C GLY A 102 6.55 -14.76 -7.04
N ASP A 103 7.43 -13.78 -6.81
CA ASP A 103 7.95 -12.92 -7.87
C ASP A 103 8.79 -13.69 -8.89
N ALA A 104 9.72 -14.55 -8.44
CA ALA A 104 10.55 -15.35 -9.33
C ALA A 104 9.73 -16.32 -10.19
N ALA A 105 8.66 -16.88 -9.66
CA ALA A 105 7.71 -17.69 -10.43
C ALA A 105 6.88 -16.83 -11.40
N LEU A 106 6.33 -15.71 -10.92
CA LEU A 106 5.48 -14.84 -11.71
C LEU A 106 6.25 -14.21 -12.90
N PHE A 107 7.50 -13.80 -12.72
CA PHE A 107 8.25 -13.10 -13.77
C PHE A 107 9.08 -14.03 -14.66
N ASP A 108 9.07 -15.34 -14.42
CA ASP A 108 9.74 -16.31 -15.29
C ASP A 108 9.17 -16.28 -16.71
N SER A 109 9.93 -15.70 -17.64
CA SER A 109 9.53 -15.57 -19.04
C SER A 109 9.48 -16.89 -19.79
N LYS A 110 10.04 -17.97 -19.22
CA LYS A 110 10.00 -19.31 -19.82
C LYS A 110 8.71 -20.05 -19.50
N THR A 111 7.97 -19.61 -18.49
CA THR A 111 6.71 -20.22 -18.07
C THR A 111 5.52 -19.49 -18.71
N PRO A 112 4.52 -20.19 -19.27
CA PRO A 112 3.30 -19.57 -19.77
C PRO A 112 2.66 -18.64 -18.75
N LEU A 113 2.16 -17.47 -19.21
CA LEU A 113 1.78 -16.36 -18.31
C LEU A 113 0.75 -16.74 -17.22
N THR A 114 -0.23 -17.57 -17.56
CA THR A 114 -1.27 -18.04 -16.62
C THR A 114 -0.72 -19.06 -15.64
N GLU A 115 0.15 -19.95 -16.09
CA GLU A 115 0.83 -20.93 -15.23
C GLU A 115 1.79 -20.23 -14.26
N ALA A 116 2.58 -19.27 -14.74
CA ALA A 116 3.45 -18.42 -13.92
C ALA A 116 2.63 -17.66 -12.85
N ALA A 117 1.43 -17.19 -13.22
CA ALA A 117 0.52 -16.55 -12.28
C ALA A 117 0.01 -17.51 -11.21
N ASP A 118 -0.34 -18.75 -11.57
CA ASP A 118 -0.76 -19.78 -10.61
C ASP A 118 0.35 -20.16 -9.63
N GLN A 119 1.57 -20.37 -10.14
CA GLN A 119 2.73 -20.64 -9.29
C GLN A 119 3.03 -19.46 -8.34
N GLY A 120 2.99 -18.23 -8.85
CA GLY A 120 3.21 -17.04 -8.03
C GLY A 120 2.18 -16.89 -6.90
N LEU A 121 0.90 -17.11 -7.20
CA LEU A 121 -0.20 -17.02 -6.23
C LEU A 121 -0.02 -17.99 -5.05
N VAL A 122 0.48 -19.20 -5.29
CA VAL A 122 0.77 -20.17 -4.21
C VAL A 122 1.72 -19.57 -3.18
N PHE A 123 2.83 -18.99 -3.64
CA PHE A 123 3.82 -18.41 -2.73
C PHE A 123 3.32 -17.11 -2.08
N TYR A 124 2.59 -16.27 -2.80
CA TYR A 124 1.99 -15.08 -2.21
C TYR A 124 0.95 -15.42 -1.13
N GLN A 125 0.18 -16.49 -1.30
CA GLN A 125 -0.74 -17.01 -0.27
C GLN A 125 0.01 -17.52 0.95
N GLN A 126 1.13 -18.23 0.75
CA GLN A 126 2.01 -18.64 1.85
C GLN A 126 2.58 -17.43 2.61
N ALA A 127 2.97 -16.37 1.90
CA ALA A 127 3.44 -15.14 2.53
C ALA A 127 2.34 -14.50 3.39
N LEU A 128 1.11 -14.37 2.88
CA LEU A 128 -0.02 -13.85 3.67
C LEU A 128 -0.32 -14.71 4.90
N ALA A 129 -0.33 -16.04 4.76
CA ALA A 129 -0.56 -16.96 5.86
C ALA A 129 0.52 -16.82 6.96
N LEU A 130 1.76 -16.52 6.59
CA LEU A 130 2.83 -16.21 7.56
C LEU A 130 2.57 -14.86 8.24
N GLN A 131 2.13 -13.83 7.51
CA GLN A 131 1.77 -12.55 8.12
C GLN A 131 0.63 -12.67 9.13
N GLU A 132 -0.40 -13.46 8.83
CA GLU A 132 -1.52 -13.76 9.74
C GLU A 132 -1.04 -14.46 11.02
N LYS A 133 0.04 -15.24 10.92
CA LYS A 133 0.71 -15.87 12.06
C LYS A 133 1.72 -14.96 12.78
N GLY A 134 1.77 -13.66 12.44
CA GLY A 134 2.63 -12.68 13.10
C GLY A 134 3.99 -12.46 12.44
N CYS A 135 4.28 -13.08 11.29
CA CYS A 135 5.52 -12.84 10.53
C CYS A 135 5.41 -11.57 9.69
N ARG A 136 5.49 -10.40 10.34
CA ARG A 136 5.31 -9.12 9.66
C ARG A 136 6.42 -8.85 8.65
N LEU A 137 6.01 -8.43 7.44
CA LEU A 137 6.90 -7.98 6.38
C LEU A 137 7.20 -6.48 6.52
N PRO A 138 8.37 -5.99 6.06
CA PRO A 138 8.62 -4.56 5.86
C PRO A 138 7.70 -3.95 4.78
N ASP A 139 7.54 -2.63 4.80
CA ASP A 139 6.58 -1.90 3.97
C ASP A 139 6.75 -2.18 2.48
N TYR A 140 7.99 -2.19 1.99
CA TYR A 140 8.25 -2.44 0.57
C TYR A 140 7.79 -3.84 0.14
N GLU A 141 7.94 -4.87 0.97
CA GLU A 141 7.51 -6.23 0.63
C GLU A 141 6.01 -6.42 0.79
N ARG A 142 5.37 -5.73 1.74
CA ARG A 142 3.89 -5.69 1.78
C ARG A 142 3.33 -5.07 0.52
N TYR A 143 3.93 -3.98 0.04
CA TYR A 143 3.57 -3.37 -1.23
C TYR A 143 3.76 -4.33 -2.40
N TYR A 144 4.95 -4.95 -2.53
CA TYR A 144 5.22 -5.87 -3.65
C TYR A 144 4.42 -7.17 -3.59
N LEU A 145 4.12 -7.69 -2.40
CA LEU A 145 3.20 -8.82 -2.21
C LEU A 145 1.82 -8.52 -2.80
N ARG A 146 1.22 -7.37 -2.44
CA ARG A 146 -0.10 -6.97 -2.95
C ARG A 146 -0.07 -6.67 -4.45
N MET A 147 1.00 -6.05 -4.95
CA MET A 147 1.20 -5.83 -6.38
C MET A 147 1.34 -7.17 -7.13
N GLY A 148 2.07 -8.13 -6.57
CA GLY A 148 2.25 -9.49 -7.12
C GLY A 148 0.92 -10.21 -7.30
N PHE A 149 0.06 -10.21 -6.27
CA PHE A 149 -1.33 -10.69 -6.39
C PHE A 149 -2.09 -9.99 -7.51
N GLY A 150 -2.03 -8.65 -7.55
CA GLY A 150 -2.70 -7.86 -8.59
C GLY A 150 -2.24 -8.24 -10.01
N TYR A 151 -0.93 -8.38 -10.22
CA TYR A 151 -0.36 -8.80 -11.50
C TYR A 151 -0.77 -10.23 -11.87
N ALA A 152 -0.71 -11.17 -10.92
CA ALA A 152 -1.06 -12.56 -11.16
C ALA A 152 -2.54 -12.69 -11.58
N TYR A 153 -3.46 -12.07 -10.84
CA TYR A 153 -4.88 -12.11 -11.19
C TYR A 153 -5.19 -11.40 -12.51
N LEU A 154 -4.52 -10.28 -12.84
CA LEU A 154 -4.65 -9.63 -14.14
C LEU A 154 -4.21 -10.54 -15.30
N ARG A 155 -3.13 -11.33 -15.15
CA ARG A 155 -2.72 -12.33 -16.15
C ARG A 155 -3.73 -13.45 -16.32
N LYS A 156 -4.44 -13.78 -15.24
CA LYS A 156 -5.59 -14.69 -15.26
C LYS A 156 -6.90 -14.04 -15.73
N LYS A 157 -6.84 -12.79 -16.21
CA LYS A 157 -7.98 -11.98 -16.65
C LYS A 157 -9.05 -11.79 -15.56
N ASP A 158 -8.65 -11.84 -14.30
CA ASP A 158 -9.52 -11.68 -13.14
C ASP A 158 -9.29 -10.30 -12.49
N GLY A 159 -9.98 -9.29 -12.99
CA GLY A 159 -9.85 -7.93 -12.47
C GLY A 159 -10.46 -7.80 -11.08
N LYS A 160 -11.53 -8.55 -10.76
CA LYS A 160 -12.17 -8.52 -9.44
C LYS A 160 -11.22 -8.94 -8.32
N ARG A 161 -10.56 -10.09 -8.44
CA ARG A 161 -9.57 -10.54 -7.43
C ARG A 161 -8.33 -9.65 -7.43
N ALA A 162 -7.89 -9.15 -8.58
CA ALA A 162 -6.81 -8.17 -8.62
C ALA A 162 -7.16 -6.90 -7.79
N LEU A 163 -8.38 -6.39 -7.91
CA LEU A 163 -8.84 -5.20 -7.18
C LEU A 163 -8.79 -5.41 -5.67
N VAL A 164 -9.14 -6.58 -5.13
CA VAL A 164 -9.08 -6.87 -3.69
C VAL A 164 -7.68 -6.53 -3.13
N HIS A 165 -6.63 -7.04 -3.76
CA HIS A 165 -5.26 -6.84 -3.28
C HIS A 165 -4.72 -5.44 -3.57
N LEU A 166 -5.03 -4.89 -4.75
CA LEU A 166 -4.57 -3.57 -5.14
C LEU A 166 -5.25 -2.46 -4.31
N LYS A 167 -6.51 -2.65 -3.89
CA LYS A 167 -7.21 -1.71 -3.01
C LYS A 167 -6.66 -1.74 -1.59
N ALA A 168 -6.36 -2.91 -1.05
CA ALA A 168 -5.65 -3.03 0.23
C ALA A 168 -4.29 -2.30 0.17
N ALA A 169 -3.54 -2.42 -0.93
CA ALA A 169 -2.31 -1.63 -1.11
C ALA A 169 -2.57 -0.13 -1.24
N GLU A 170 -3.69 0.31 -1.82
CA GLU A 170 -4.02 1.74 -1.95
C GLU A 170 -4.38 2.36 -0.60
N GLU A 171 -4.99 1.58 0.30
CA GLU A 171 -5.29 1.99 1.67
C GLU A 171 -4.01 2.30 2.45
N GLU A 172 -3.02 1.41 2.32
CA GLU A 172 -1.75 1.47 3.06
C GLU A 172 -0.70 2.38 2.41
N PHE A 173 -0.53 2.30 1.09
CA PHE A 173 0.55 2.95 0.35
C PHE A 173 -0.01 3.98 -0.63
N LYS A 174 -0.14 5.21 -0.14
CA LYS A 174 -0.59 6.33 -0.97
C LYS A 174 0.43 6.69 -2.03
N ASN A 175 -0.04 7.41 -3.04
CA ASN A 175 0.78 8.08 -4.03
C ASN A 175 1.58 7.20 -5.01
N SER A 176 1.33 5.88 -5.11
CA SER A 176 2.02 5.05 -6.11
C SER A 176 1.32 5.10 -7.48
N SER A 177 1.97 5.72 -8.46
CA SER A 177 1.50 5.68 -9.87
C SER A 177 1.40 4.26 -10.41
N GLY A 178 2.35 3.38 -10.05
CA GLY A 178 2.32 1.98 -10.48
C GLY A 178 1.15 1.21 -9.89
N LEU A 179 0.76 1.50 -8.65
CA LEU A 179 -0.41 0.92 -8.04
C LEU A 179 -1.69 1.39 -8.73
N TYR A 180 -1.84 2.71 -8.91
CA TYR A 180 -3.01 3.28 -9.58
C TYR A 180 -3.17 2.81 -11.02
N TYR A 181 -2.06 2.64 -11.73
CA TYR A 181 -2.07 2.07 -13.08
C TYR A 181 -2.60 0.63 -13.09
N ASN A 182 -2.21 -0.20 -12.13
CA ASN A 182 -2.70 -1.57 -12.04
C ASN A 182 -4.16 -1.64 -11.58
N ILE A 183 -4.62 -0.72 -10.73
CA ILE A 183 -6.05 -0.58 -10.40
C ILE A 183 -6.84 -0.19 -11.66
N ALA A 184 -6.35 0.75 -12.47
CA ALA A 184 -6.96 1.10 -13.74
C ALA A 184 -7.05 -0.13 -14.66
N ARG A 185 -5.97 -0.93 -14.76
CA ARG A 185 -5.98 -2.18 -15.54
C ARG A 185 -7.06 -3.14 -15.07
N ALA A 186 -7.23 -3.28 -13.77
CA ALA A 186 -8.24 -4.16 -13.20
C ALA A 186 -9.66 -3.66 -13.49
N TYR A 187 -9.93 -2.36 -13.36
CA TYR A 187 -11.24 -1.81 -13.74
C TYR A 187 -11.52 -1.91 -15.24
N CYS A 188 -10.52 -1.67 -16.09
CA CYS A 188 -10.63 -1.87 -17.53
C CYS A 188 -10.90 -3.33 -17.91
N ARG A 189 -10.31 -4.28 -17.17
CA ARG A 189 -10.57 -5.71 -17.34
C ARG A 189 -12.03 -6.07 -17.01
N GLU A 190 -12.60 -5.43 -16.00
CA GLU A 190 -14.00 -5.58 -15.58
C GLU A 190 -14.97 -4.67 -16.33
N ASP A 191 -14.54 -4.07 -17.45
CA ASP A 191 -15.34 -3.19 -18.28
C ASP A 191 -15.91 -1.94 -17.58
N ASN A 192 -15.41 -1.61 -16.39
CA ASN A 192 -15.74 -0.39 -15.68
C ASN A 192 -14.86 0.76 -16.21
N VAL A 193 -15.26 1.31 -17.35
CA VAL A 193 -14.49 2.35 -18.05
C VAL A 193 -14.36 3.62 -17.21
N ASP A 194 -15.40 4.01 -16.46
CA ASP A 194 -15.35 5.20 -15.61
C ASP A 194 -14.27 5.11 -14.54
N GLN A 195 -14.22 3.99 -13.81
CA GLN A 195 -13.16 3.78 -12.82
C GLN A 195 -11.79 3.57 -13.47
N CYS A 196 -11.74 2.93 -14.65
CA CYS A 196 -10.49 2.80 -15.40
C CYS A 196 -9.90 4.17 -15.76
N VAL A 197 -10.72 5.08 -16.28
CA VAL A 197 -10.33 6.47 -16.61
C VAL A 197 -9.88 7.20 -15.34
N ALA A 198 -10.66 7.15 -14.26
CA ALA A 198 -10.35 7.85 -13.02
C ALA A 198 -8.99 7.41 -12.43
N TYR A 199 -8.72 6.10 -12.39
CA TYR A 199 -7.45 5.57 -11.89
C TYR A 199 -6.28 5.81 -12.84
N PHE A 200 -6.53 5.82 -14.15
CA PHE A 200 -5.51 6.21 -15.11
C PHE A 200 -5.14 7.70 -14.95
N GLU A 201 -6.12 8.59 -14.73
CA GLU A 201 -5.83 10.00 -14.41
C GLU A 201 -4.99 10.11 -13.14
N LYS A 202 -5.37 9.42 -12.04
CA LYS A 202 -4.57 9.40 -10.80
C LYS A 202 -3.12 8.98 -11.05
N THR A 203 -2.89 8.02 -11.95
CA THR A 203 -1.54 7.59 -12.36
C THR A 203 -0.75 8.76 -12.96
N LEU A 204 -1.36 9.51 -13.89
CA LEU A 204 -0.71 10.63 -14.56
C LEU A 204 -0.47 11.82 -13.62
N VAL A 205 -1.45 12.15 -12.76
CA VAL A 205 -1.32 13.20 -11.73
C VAL A 205 -0.10 12.95 -10.86
N ASN A 206 0.03 11.74 -10.32
CA ASN A 206 1.15 11.42 -9.43
C ASN A 206 2.48 11.33 -10.16
N ALA A 207 2.49 10.80 -11.39
CA ALA A 207 3.70 10.76 -12.20
C ALA A 207 4.21 12.16 -12.53
N LYS A 208 3.32 13.11 -12.86
CA LYS A 208 3.69 14.52 -13.10
C LYS A 208 4.20 15.19 -11.83
N ALA A 209 3.56 14.93 -10.69
CA ALA A 209 3.94 15.52 -9.42
C ALA A 209 5.12 14.80 -8.72
N LEU A 210 5.72 13.80 -9.36
CA LEU A 210 6.80 12.96 -8.82
C LEU A 210 6.49 12.36 -7.43
N LYS A 211 5.20 12.12 -7.15
CA LYS A 211 4.77 11.55 -5.87
C LYS A 211 4.95 10.03 -5.89
N LYS A 212 5.48 9.49 -4.79
CA LYS A 212 5.66 8.05 -4.57
C LYS A 212 5.78 7.75 -3.07
N PRO A 213 5.49 6.52 -2.61
CA PRO A 213 5.98 6.04 -1.33
C PRO A 213 7.51 6.17 -1.21
N ASP A 214 8.00 6.52 -0.03
CA ASP A 214 9.43 6.79 0.20
C ASP A 214 10.31 5.58 -0.11
N PHE A 215 9.84 4.37 0.20
CA PHE A 215 10.57 3.12 -0.05
C PHE A 215 10.74 2.79 -1.55
N LEU A 216 9.94 3.37 -2.44
CA LEU A 216 10.12 3.15 -3.88
C LEU A 216 11.30 3.98 -4.37
N ARG A 217 12.41 3.34 -4.70
CA ARG A 217 13.62 4.05 -5.18
C ARG A 217 13.44 4.66 -6.57
N SER A 218 12.69 4.00 -7.43
CA SER A 218 12.45 4.43 -8.81
C SER A 218 11.03 4.96 -9.00
N HIS A 219 10.90 5.88 -9.96
CA HIS A 219 9.63 6.35 -10.47
C HIS A 219 9.66 6.27 -11.99
N TYR A 220 8.58 5.81 -12.60
CA TYR A 220 8.44 5.91 -14.05
C TYR A 220 7.97 7.31 -14.41
N SER A 221 8.57 7.89 -15.44
CA SER A 221 8.17 9.19 -15.95
C SER A 221 6.74 9.18 -16.48
N LEU A 222 6.12 10.35 -16.54
CA LEU A 222 4.81 10.56 -17.17
C LEU A 222 4.76 9.96 -18.59
N ALA A 223 5.78 10.24 -19.41
CA ALA A 223 5.90 9.69 -20.76
C ALA A 223 5.93 8.15 -20.77
N SER A 224 6.56 7.54 -19.77
CA SER A 224 6.63 6.08 -19.61
C SER A 224 5.25 5.48 -19.30
N TRP A 225 4.42 6.14 -18.49
CA TRP A 225 3.03 5.71 -18.24
C TRP A 225 2.15 5.86 -19.47
N VAL A 226 2.26 6.99 -20.18
CA VAL A 226 1.56 7.21 -21.44
C VAL A 226 1.93 6.15 -22.47
N SER A 227 3.23 5.86 -22.64
CA SER A 227 3.70 4.80 -23.54
C SER A 227 3.08 3.44 -23.22
N ARG A 228 3.12 3.00 -21.95
CA ARG A 228 2.48 1.74 -21.52
C ARG A 228 0.98 1.71 -21.76
N SER A 229 0.28 2.81 -21.52
CA SER A 229 -1.17 2.87 -21.71
C SER A 229 -1.61 2.67 -23.16
N ARG A 230 -0.72 2.96 -24.13
CA ARG A 230 -0.96 2.75 -25.55
C ARG A 230 -0.95 1.27 -25.95
N THR A 231 -0.15 0.45 -25.26
CA THR A 231 0.07 -0.97 -25.63
C THR A 231 -0.58 -1.95 -24.67
N GLN A 232 -1.01 -1.52 -23.48
CA GLN A 232 -1.62 -2.41 -22.49
C GLN A 232 -2.88 -3.08 -23.01
N SER A 233 -2.95 -4.40 -22.88
CA SER A 233 -4.05 -5.22 -23.42
C SER A 233 -5.39 -4.92 -22.76
N GLU A 234 -5.43 -4.61 -21.46
CA GLU A 234 -6.67 -4.21 -20.76
C GLU A 234 -7.23 -2.87 -21.27
N PHE A 235 -6.40 -1.99 -21.79
CA PHE A 235 -6.76 -0.58 -22.04
C PHE A 235 -7.44 -0.33 -23.39
N VAL A 236 -7.91 -1.37 -24.08
CA VAL A 236 -8.60 -1.20 -25.38
C VAL A 236 -9.79 -0.26 -25.26
N LYS A 237 -10.64 -0.43 -24.22
CA LYS A 237 -11.80 0.43 -23.99
C LYS A 237 -11.41 1.82 -23.52
N LEU A 238 -10.43 1.95 -22.62
CA LEU A 238 -9.87 3.24 -22.23
C LEU A 238 -9.42 4.04 -23.46
N ARG A 239 -8.66 3.43 -24.38
CA ARG A 239 -8.18 4.10 -25.59
C ARG A 239 -9.28 4.56 -26.55
N ARG A 240 -10.47 3.95 -26.49
CA ARG A 240 -11.64 4.32 -27.29
C ARG A 240 -12.48 5.42 -26.62
N ASP A 241 -12.36 5.61 -25.32
CA ASP A 241 -13.04 6.67 -24.57
C ASP A 241 -12.44 8.05 -24.92
N LYS A 242 -13.31 9.05 -25.14
CA LYS A 242 -12.87 10.42 -25.48
C LYS A 242 -11.98 11.03 -24.37
N ARG A 243 -12.26 10.70 -23.11
CA ARG A 243 -11.54 11.21 -21.94
C ARG A 243 -10.08 10.79 -21.95
N TYR A 244 -9.75 9.64 -22.52
CA TYR A 244 -8.35 9.24 -22.67
C TYR A 244 -7.56 10.23 -23.53
N ARG A 245 -8.12 10.69 -24.65
CA ARG A 245 -7.46 11.70 -25.50
C ARG A 245 -7.37 13.05 -24.80
N GLU A 246 -8.41 13.46 -24.07
CA GLU A 246 -8.43 14.68 -23.27
C GLU A 246 -7.35 14.64 -22.18
N LEU A 247 -7.22 13.52 -21.46
CA LEU A 247 -6.14 13.29 -20.50
C LEU A 247 -4.78 13.39 -21.16
N LEU A 248 -4.55 12.68 -22.28
CA LEU A 248 -3.25 12.75 -22.95
C LEU A 248 -2.92 14.17 -23.41
N ALA A 249 -3.89 14.96 -23.89
CA ALA A 249 -3.67 16.36 -24.27
C ALA A 249 -3.29 17.23 -23.07
N LYS A 250 -4.00 17.08 -21.94
CA LYS A 250 -3.72 17.77 -20.66
C LYS A 250 -2.29 17.52 -20.16
N TYR A 251 -1.72 16.36 -20.46
CA TYR A 251 -0.41 15.92 -19.98
C TYR A 251 0.67 15.89 -21.09
N LYS A 252 0.43 16.48 -22.27
CA LYS A 252 1.38 16.56 -23.40
C LYS A 252 2.28 17.81 -23.39
N GLY A 253 2.07 18.73 -22.44
CA GLY A 253 2.50 20.13 -22.57
C GLY A 253 3.56 20.66 -21.60
N ASP A 254 4.37 19.81 -20.94
CA ASP A 254 5.52 20.28 -20.15
C ASP A 254 6.82 19.58 -20.58
#